data_AF-A0A6I0JKG4-F1
#
_entry.id   AF-A0A6I0JKG4-F1
#
_cell.length_a   1.000
_cell.length_b   1.000
_cell.length_c   1.000
_cell.angle_alpha   90.00
_cell.angle_beta   90.00
_cell.angle_gamma   90.00
#
_symmetry.space_group_name_H-M   'P 1'
#
loop_
_entity.id
_entity.type
_entity.pdbx_description
1 polymer ?
#
loop_
_entity_poly.entity_id
_entity_poly.type
_entity_poly.pdbx_seq_one_letter_code
_entity_poly.pdbx_strand_id
1 'polypeptide(L)'
;MKPTDYIEWDNLKDIPFFLCQVVEDREKQDLDIYYLGKRVLHDYDHVGHYLRTAVILFRRVKSRTADWVNLRNLWTLRNCVRENYNHGIGVDDIIFGE
;
A
#
# COMPACT_ATOMS: atom_id res chain seq x y z
N MET A 1 3.39 -17.02 -11.09
CA MET A 1 3.83 -16.20 -9.95
C MET A 1 4.71 -15.08 -10.50
N LYS A 2 4.40 -13.81 -10.19
CA LYS A 2 5.33 -12.69 -10.48
C LYS A 2 6.66 -12.98 -9.76
N PRO A 3 7.83 -12.62 -10.34
CA PRO A 3 9.11 -12.80 -9.65
C PRO A 3 9.07 -12.09 -8.30
N THR A 4 9.44 -12.81 -7.24
CA THR A 4 9.61 -12.25 -5.90
C THR A 4 10.97 -11.58 -5.84
N ASP A 5 11.09 -10.40 -6.44
CA ASP A 5 12.24 -9.54 -6.18
C ASP A 5 12.09 -9.07 -4.73
N TYR A 6 13.02 -9.49 -3.87
CA TYR A 6 12.97 -9.11 -2.46
C TYR A 6 13.03 -7.60 -2.35
N ILE A 7 12.01 -7.03 -1.71
CA ILE A 7 11.94 -5.61 -1.41
C ILE A 7 13.04 -5.29 -0.40
N GLU A 8 13.98 -4.42 -0.75
CA GLU A 8 14.94 -3.88 0.21
C GLU A 8 14.22 -2.92 1.17
N TRP A 9 13.73 -3.49 2.28
CA TRP A 9 12.90 -2.81 3.28
C TRP A 9 13.49 -1.51 3.79
N ASP A 10 14.81 -1.46 3.99
CA ASP A 10 15.49 -0.28 4.52
C ASP A 10 15.46 0.90 3.53
N ASN A 11 15.39 0.64 2.23
CA ASN A 11 15.35 1.68 1.20
C ASN A 11 13.94 2.27 1.02
N LEU A 12 12.88 1.58 1.46
CA LEU A 12 11.51 2.06 1.32
C LEU A 12 11.24 3.36 2.09
N LYS A 13 11.99 3.62 3.16
CA LYS A 13 11.87 4.87 3.93
C LYS A 13 12.29 6.09 3.10
N ASP A 14 13.17 5.88 2.12
CA ASP A 14 13.77 6.91 1.28
C ASP A 14 13.00 7.11 -0.04
N ILE A 15 11.90 6.38 -0.24
CA ILE A 15 11.02 6.51 -1.41
C ILE A 15 9.74 7.26 -0.99
N PRO A 16 9.60 8.55 -1.37
CA PRO A 16 8.39 9.30 -1.12
C PRO A 16 7.22 8.74 -1.93
N PHE A 17 6.08 8.50 -1.28
CA PHE A 17 4.91 7.92 -1.94
C PHE A 17 4.38 8.80 -3.08
N PHE A 18 4.52 10.12 -2.97
CA PHE A 18 4.02 11.04 -4.00
C PHE A 18 4.73 10.93 -5.36
N LEU A 19 5.93 10.32 -5.39
CA LEU A 19 6.69 10.04 -6.61
C LEU A 19 6.35 8.67 -7.23
N CYS A 20 5.50 7.89 -6.56
CA CYS A 20 5.17 6.54 -7.00
C CYS A 20 3.95 6.51 -7.92
N GLN A 21 3.96 5.57 -8.84
CA GLN A 21 2.81 5.21 -9.66
C GLN A 21 2.13 3.98 -9.04
N VAL A 22 0.81 4.07 -8.84
CA VAL A 22 -0.01 2.93 -8.38
C VAL A 22 -0.76 2.37 -9.58
N VAL A 23 -0.61 1.07 -9.83
CA VAL A 23 -1.25 0.34 -10.91
C VAL A 23 -2.11 -0.76 -10.29
N GLU A 24 -3.40 -0.75 -10.58
CA GLU A 24 -4.36 -1.74 -10.08
C GLU A 24 -4.82 -2.63 -11.24
N ASP A 25 -4.69 -3.95 -11.08
CA ASP A 25 -5.28 -4.96 -11.97
C ASP A 25 -6.47 -5.57 -11.24
N ARG A 26 -7.67 -5.12 -11.60
CA ARG A 26 -8.92 -5.52 -10.93
C ARG A 26 -9.32 -6.96 -11.24
N GLU A 27 -8.95 -7.48 -12.40
CA GLU A 27 -9.28 -8.86 -12.79
C GLU A 27 -8.44 -9.85 -11.99
N LYS A 28 -7.15 -9.54 -11.80
CA LYS A 28 -6.24 -10.36 -11.00
C LYS A 28 -6.23 -10.02 -9.53
N GLN A 29 -6.99 -8.99 -9.13
CA GLN A 29 -7.09 -8.52 -7.75
C GLN A 29 -5.71 -8.13 -7.16
N ASP A 30 -4.93 -7.45 -7.99
CA ASP A 30 -3.53 -7.11 -7.75
C ASP A 30 -3.34 -5.59 -7.67
N LEU A 31 -2.42 -5.15 -6.82
CA LEU A 31 -1.96 -3.76 -6.79
C LEU A 31 -0.44 -3.71 -6.77
N ASP A 32 0.12 -3.05 -7.78
CA ASP A 32 1.55 -2.82 -7.98
C ASP A 32 1.88 -1.34 -7.75
N ILE A 33 3.00 -1.08 -7.07
CA ILE A 33 3.54 0.28 -6.89
C ILE A 33 4.89 0.35 -7.57
N TYR A 34 5.06 1.36 -8.41
CA TYR A 34 6.27 1.62 -9.18
C TYR A 34 6.94 2.92 -8.74
N TYR A 35 8.27 2.92 -8.73
CA TYR A 35 9.10 4.10 -8.54
C TYR A 35 10.20 4.09 -9.61
N LEU A 36 10.33 5.18 -10.37
CA LEU A 36 11.27 5.30 -11.49
C LEU A 36 11.19 4.12 -12.49
N GLY A 37 9.97 3.66 -12.80
CA GLY A 37 9.71 2.56 -13.72
C GLY A 37 10.00 1.16 -13.16
N LYS A 38 10.51 1.03 -11.92
CA LYS A 38 10.74 -0.25 -11.24
C LYS A 38 9.61 -0.54 -10.27
N ARG A 39 9.13 -1.80 -10.25
CA ARG A 39 8.15 -2.23 -9.25
C ARG A 39 8.84 -2.33 -7.89
N VAL A 40 8.33 -1.61 -6.91
CA VAL A 40 8.92 -1.49 -5.57
C VAL A 40 8.06 -2.07 -4.47
N LEU A 41 6.73 -2.10 -4.65
CA LEU A 41 5.82 -2.87 -3.80
C LEU A 41 4.83 -3.62 -4.66
N HIS A 42 4.42 -4.76 -4.14
CA HIS A 42 3.44 -5.65 -4.73
C HIS A 42 2.73 -6.39 -3.60
N ASP A 43 1.43 -6.60 -3.76
CA ASP A 43 0.62 -7.39 -2.83
C ASP A 43 -0.20 -8.41 -3.64
N TYR A 44 0.04 -9.70 -3.41
CA TYR A 44 -0.72 -10.81 -3.96
C TYR A 44 -1.32 -11.59 -2.79
N ASP A 45 -2.56 -12.04 -2.96
CA ASP A 45 -3.40 -12.81 -2.03
C ASP A 45 -4.28 -11.96 -1.08
N HIS A 46 -5.58 -12.24 -1.13
CA HIS A 46 -6.68 -11.44 -0.55
C HIS A 46 -6.79 -9.97 -1.04
N VAL A 47 -6.53 -9.79 -2.34
CA VAL A 47 -7.18 -8.77 -3.20
C VAL A 47 -6.60 -7.37 -3.21
N GLY A 48 -5.32 -7.18 -2.87
CA GLY A 48 -4.75 -5.83 -2.80
C GLY A 48 -5.56 -4.89 -1.90
N HIS A 49 -6.50 -5.40 -1.10
CA HIS A 49 -7.51 -4.65 -0.38
C HIS A 49 -6.85 -3.85 0.73
N TYR A 50 -5.95 -4.51 1.46
CA TYR A 50 -5.16 -3.87 2.51
C TYR A 50 -4.26 -2.76 1.95
N LEU A 51 -3.53 -3.05 0.87
CA LEU A 51 -2.66 -2.07 0.24
C LEU A 51 -3.46 -0.95 -0.42
N ARG A 52 -4.61 -1.26 -1.02
CA ARG A 52 -5.53 -0.30 -1.63
C ARG A 52 -6.10 0.64 -0.58
N THR A 53 -6.59 0.12 0.54
CA THR A 53 -7.08 0.92 1.67
C THR A 53 -5.97 1.82 2.21
N ALA A 54 -4.77 1.29 2.42
CA ALA A 54 -3.61 2.09 2.83
C ALA A 54 -3.28 3.21 1.81
N VAL A 55 -3.30 2.90 0.51
CA VAL A 55 -3.09 3.88 -0.57
C VAL A 55 -4.16 4.97 -0.58
N ILE A 56 -5.44 4.60 -0.41
CA ILE A 56 -6.54 5.56 -0.34
C ILE A 56 -6.34 6.51 0.84
N LEU A 57 -6.01 5.99 2.02
CA LEU A 57 -5.71 6.78 3.21
C LEU A 57 -4.49 7.70 3.02
N PHE A 58 -3.39 7.19 2.48
CA PHE A 58 -2.20 7.99 2.18
C PHE A 58 -2.48 9.13 1.19
N ARG A 59 -3.35 8.90 0.20
CA ARG A 59 -3.78 9.93 -0.75
C ARG A 59 -4.60 11.05 -0.10
N ARG A 60 -5.20 10.81 1.09
CA ARG A 60 -5.91 11.85 1.85
C ARG A 60 -4.98 12.76 2.65
N VAL A 61 -3.70 12.40 2.83
CA VAL A 61 -2.72 13.24 3.52
C VAL A 61 -2.49 14.53 2.73
N LYS A 62 -2.78 15.68 3.37
CA LYS A 62 -2.64 17.00 2.72
C LYS A 62 -1.18 17.31 2.36
N SER A 63 -0.27 17.07 3.29
CA SER A 63 1.16 17.30 3.07
C SER A 63 1.81 16.07 2.44
N ARG A 64 1.70 15.94 1.11
CA ARG A 64 2.21 14.77 0.38
C ARG A 64 3.75 14.67 0.37
N THR A 65 4.45 15.76 0.66
CA THR A 65 5.91 15.86 0.68
C THR A 65 6.50 15.74 2.08
N ALA A 66 5.69 15.49 3.11
CA ALA A 66 6.24 15.25 4.45
C ALA A 66 7.08 13.97 4.46
N ASP A 67 8.22 14.00 5.17
CA ASP A 67 9.21 12.91 5.17
C ASP A 67 8.63 11.54 5.58
N TRP A 68 7.57 11.54 6.39
CA TRP A 68 6.88 10.33 6.83
C TRP A 68 5.91 9.75 5.79
N VAL A 69 5.62 10.46 4.70
CA VAL A 69 4.74 9.99 3.60
C VAL A 69 5.58 9.21 2.58
N ASN A 70 6.14 8.10 3.05
CA ASN A 70 7.04 7.22 2.31
C ASN A 70 6.51 5.77 2.22
N LEU A 71 7.14 4.94 1.39
CA LEU A 71 6.69 3.57 1.16
C LEU A 71 6.80 2.66 2.38
N ARG A 72 7.77 2.90 3.28
CA ARG A 72 7.87 2.14 4.52
C ARG A 72 6.62 2.34 5.38
N ASN A 73 6.22 3.59 5.59
CA ASN A 73 5.04 3.89 6.40
C ASN A 73 3.73 3.48 5.70
N LEU A 74 3.68 3.53 4.37
CA LEU A 74 2.55 2.98 3.61
C LEU A 74 2.40 1.48 3.90
N TRP A 75 3.51 0.74 3.87
CA TRP A 75 3.49 -0.70 4.15
C TRP A 75 3.13 -1.00 5.61
N THR A 76 3.62 -0.21 6.55
CA THR A 76 3.21 -0.29 7.96
C THR A 76 1.71 -0.12 8.10
N LEU A 77 1.11 0.89 7.45
CA LEU A 77 -0.34 1.10 7.47
C LEU A 77 -1.08 -0.08 6.84
N ARG A 78 -0.61 -0.59 5.70
CA ARG A 78 -1.17 -1.80 5.06
C ARG A 78 -1.20 -2.98 6.03
N ASN A 79 -0.13 -3.20 6.80
CA ASN A 79 -0.09 -4.26 7.81
C ASN A 79 -1.10 -4.01 8.94
N CYS A 80 -1.24 -2.77 9.41
CA CYS A 80 -2.28 -2.44 10.37
C CYS A 80 -3.68 -2.77 9.83
N VAL A 81 -3.99 -2.38 8.59
CA VAL A 81 -5.28 -2.72 7.95
C VAL A 81 -5.48 -4.23 7.88
N ARG A 82 -4.47 -4.98 7.42
CA ARG A 82 -4.52 -6.44 7.34
C ARG A 82 -4.84 -7.09 8.69
N GLU A 83 -4.10 -6.73 9.74
CA GLU A 83 -4.30 -7.32 11.06
C GLU A 83 -5.69 -7.01 11.63
N ASN A 84 -6.21 -5.80 11.40
CA ASN A 84 -7.56 -5.46 11.86
C ASN A 84 -8.65 -6.23 11.09
N TYR A 85 -8.46 -6.39 9.77
CA TYR A 85 -9.37 -7.18 8.95
C TYR A 85 -9.36 -8.66 9.35
N ASN A 86 -8.18 -9.26 9.51
CA ASN A 86 -8.02 -10.66 9.89
C ASN A 86 -8.62 -10.99 11.27
N HIS A 87 -8.74 -10.00 12.15
CA HIS A 87 -9.37 -10.16 13.47
C HIS A 87 -10.86 -9.76 13.49
N GLY A 88 -11.47 -9.45 12.35
CA GLY A 88 -12.90 -9.17 12.25
C GLY A 88 -13.34 -7.87 12.92
N ILE A 89 -12.45 -6.87 13.00
CA ILE A 89 -12.74 -5.58 13.65
C ILE A 89 -13.75 -4.73 12.87
N GLY A 90 -14.00 -5.03 11.59
CA GLY A 90 -14.85 -4.20 10.72
C GLY A 90 -14.16 -2.90 10.31
N VAL A 91 -12.85 -2.95 10.04
CA VAL A 91 -12.05 -1.75 9.72
C VAL A 91 -12.56 -1.01 8.48
N ASP A 92 -13.15 -1.74 7.53
CA ASP A 92 -13.73 -1.15 6.33
C ASP A 92 -14.95 -0.30 6.67
N ASP A 93 -15.83 -0.76 7.55
CA ASP A 93 -17.01 -0.01 8.00
C ASP A 93 -16.60 1.28 8.75
N ILE A 94 -15.49 1.22 9.51
CA ILE A 94 -14.93 2.39 10.19
C ILE A 94 -14.38 3.43 9.19
N ILE A 95 -13.75 2.97 8.10
CA ILE A 95 -13.10 3.85 7.12
C ILE A 95 -14.08 4.38 6.08
N PHE A 96 -14.99 3.53 5.60
CA PHE A 96 -15.86 3.78 4.47
C PHE A 96 -17.32 4.03 4.89
N GLY A 97 -17.70 3.70 6.12
CA GLY A 97 -19.09 3.68 6.59
C GLY A 97 -19.76 2.33 6.33
N GLU A 98 -20.96 2.13 6.92
CA GLU A 98 -21.89 1.05 6.55
C GLU A 98 -22.45 1.22 5.13
#